data_AF-A0A6P0MEY4-F1
#
_entry.id   AF-A0A6P0MEY4-F1
#
_cell.length_a   1.000
_cell.length_b   1.000
_cell.length_c   1.000
_cell.angle_alpha   90.00
_cell.angle_beta   90.00
_cell.angle_gamma   90.00
#
_symmetry.space_group_name_H-M   'P 1'
#
loop_
_entity.id
_entity.type
_entity.pdbx_description
1 polymer ?
#
loop_
_entity_poly.entity_id
_entity_poly.type
_entity_poly.pdbx_seq_one_letter_code
_entity_poly.pdbx_strand_id
1 'polypeptide(L)' 'MPAPLQVKLSESEDITLEQLSLANSIGKRTKQRAYALRLNNKGWSVDKISNYLKCSPQTVRKTIHRWETKGLMG' A
#
# COMPACT_ATOMS: atom_id res chain seq x y z
N MET A 1 11.46 -0.37 -20.35
CA MET A 1 10.34 -0.12 -19.41
C MET A 1 10.63 -0.93 -18.15
N PRO A 2 10.79 -0.32 -16.96
CA PRO A 2 10.90 -1.10 -15.72
C PRO A 2 9.60 -1.88 -15.49
N ALA A 3 9.71 -3.09 -14.94
CA ALA A 3 8.57 -3.95 -14.67
C ALA A 3 7.55 -3.24 -13.75
N PRO A 4 6.24 -3.47 -13.93
CA PRO A 4 5.23 -2.92 -13.04
C PRO A 4 5.47 -3.43 -11.61
N LEU A 5 5.72 -2.50 -10.69
CA LEU A 5 5.80 -2.78 -9.25
C LEU A 5 4.40 -3.19 -8.77
N GLN A 6 4.21 -4.49 -8.56
CA GLN A 6 2.98 -5.08 -8.08
C GLN A 6 3.26 -5.95 -6.86
N VAL A 7 2.77 -5.53 -5.71
CA VAL A 7 2.74 -6.34 -4.49
C VAL A 7 1.70 -7.44 -4.67
N LYS A 8 2.09 -8.68 -4.37
CA LYS A 8 1.15 -9.77 -4.17
C LYS A 8 0.91 -9.93 -2.68
N LEU A 9 -0.29 -9.59 -2.23
CA LEU A 9 -0.73 -9.85 -0.86
C LEU A 9 -1.45 -11.19 -0.81
N SER A 10 -1.16 -12.00 0.20
CA SER A 10 -2.01 -13.13 0.56
C SER A 10 -3.35 -12.63 1.09
N GLU A 11 -4.37 -13.49 1.08
CA GLU A 11 -5.71 -13.17 1.57
C GLU A 11 -5.68 -12.72 3.04
N SER A 12 -4.87 -13.37 3.88
CA SER A 12 -4.67 -12.99 5.28
C SER A 12 -4.02 -11.59 5.43
N GLU A 13 -3.10 -11.23 4.54
CA GLU A 13 -2.45 -9.91 4.54
C GLU A 13 -3.41 -8.81 4.10
N ASP A 14 -4.24 -9.06 3.09
CA ASP A 14 -5.26 -8.09 2.65
C ASP A 14 -6.28 -7.82 3.76
N ILE A 15 -6.76 -8.87 4.44
CA ILE A 15 -7.68 -8.75 5.58
C ILE A 15 -7.02 -7.95 6.71
N THR A 16 -5.75 -8.23 7.02
CA THR A 16 -5.03 -7.50 8.06
C THR A 16 -4.89 -6.02 7.68
N LEU A 17 -4.49 -5.70 6.45
CA LEU A 17 -4.38 -4.33 5.97
C LEU A 17 -5.74 -3.61 5.91
N GLU A 18 -6.83 -4.33 5.64
CA GLU A 18 -8.19 -3.80 5.75
C GLU A 18 -8.50 -3.38 7.17
N GLN A 19 -8.31 -4.26 8.14
CA GLN A 19 -8.55 -3.98 9.54
C GLN A 19 -7.69 -2.79 10.02
N LEU A 20 -6.43 -2.72 9.60
CA LEU A 20 -5.54 -1.59 9.88
C LEU A 20 -6.05 -0.28 9.26
N SER A 21 -6.69 -0.34 8.10
CA SER A 21 -7.27 0.85 7.46
C SER A 21 -8.53 1.35 8.18
N LEU A 22 -9.31 0.44 8.77
CA LEU A 22 -10.57 0.74 9.47
C LEU A 22 -10.35 1.15 10.93
N ALA A 23 -9.33 0.62 11.61
CA ALA A 23 -9.11 0.85 13.03
C ALA A 23 -8.94 2.35 13.36
N ASN A 24 -9.73 2.85 14.32
CA ASN A 24 -9.74 4.27 14.69
C ASN A 24 -8.47 4.72 15.42
N SER A 25 -7.81 3.81 16.13
CA SER A 25 -6.57 4.07 16.87
C SER A 25 -5.34 4.25 15.97
N ILE A 26 -5.48 4.01 14.67
CA ILE A 26 -4.36 4.03 13.73
C ILE A 26 -4.24 5.39 13.04
N GLY A 27 -3.04 5.95 13.07
CA GLY A 27 -2.74 7.24 12.45
C GLY A 27 -3.00 7.25 10.93
N LYS A 28 -3.41 8.42 10.42
CA LYS A 28 -3.74 8.67 9.00
C LYS A 28 -2.68 8.15 8.02
N ARG A 29 -1.38 8.27 8.36
CA ARG A 29 -0.27 7.81 7.52
C ARG A 29 -0.27 6.28 7.37
N THR A 30 -0.49 5.55 8.45
CA THR A 30 -0.53 4.08 8.42
C THR A 30 -1.73 3.59 7.61
N LYS A 31 -2.89 4.24 7.75
CA LYS A 31 -4.07 3.97 6.90
C LYS A 31 -3.78 4.19 5.42
N GLN A 32 -3.17 5.32 5.06
CA GLN A 32 -2.79 5.60 3.67
C GLN A 32 -1.82 4.56 3.11
N ARG A 33 -0.85 4.08 3.90
CA ARG A 33 0.07 3.02 3.48
C ARG A 33 -0.66 1.71 3.25
N ALA A 34 -1.58 1.33 4.14
CA ALA A 34 -2.40 0.14 3.96
C ALA A 34 -3.25 0.22 2.68
N TYR A 35 -3.92 1.37 2.43
CA TYR A 35 -4.66 1.57 1.19
C TYR A 35 -3.77 1.49 -0.05
N ALA A 36 -2.56 2.06 -0.02
CA ALA A 36 -1.65 2.01 -1.16
C ALA A 36 -1.27 0.57 -1.53
N LEU A 37 -0.98 -0.28 -0.53
CA LEU A 37 -0.63 -1.69 -0.73
C LEU A 37 -1.82 -2.48 -1.28
N ARG A 38 -3.01 -2.33 -0.68
CA ARG A 38 -4.23 -3.02 -1.14
C ARG A 38 -4.62 -2.63 -2.57
N LEU A 39 -4.54 -1.34 -2.92
CA LEU A 39 -4.83 -0.88 -4.28
C LEU A 39 -3.81 -1.41 -5.29
N ASN A 40 -2.53 -1.47 -4.93
CA ASN A 40 -1.50 -2.03 -5.79
C ASN A 40 -1.68 -3.54 -6.01
N ASN A 41 -2.05 -4.28 -4.97
CA ASN A 41 -2.40 -5.69 -5.08
C ASN A 41 -3.59 -5.92 -6.03
N LYS A 42 -4.58 -5.02 -6.03
CA LYS A 42 -5.71 -5.01 -6.99
C LYS A 42 -5.31 -4.60 -8.42
N GLY A 43 -4.02 -4.42 -8.71
CA GLY A 43 -3.50 -4.09 -10.04
C GLY A 43 -3.51 -2.60 -10.38
N TRP A 44 -3.71 -1.71 -9.40
CA TRP A 44 -3.61 -0.27 -9.68
C TRP A 44 -2.15 0.16 -9.85
N SER A 45 -1.91 1.01 -10.85
CA SER A 45 -0.61 1.63 -11.07
C SER A 45 -0.26 2.64 -9.98
N VAL A 46 1.04 2.83 -9.75
CA VAL A 46 1.59 3.78 -8.78
C VAL A 46 1.01 5.18 -8.99
N ASP A 47 0.93 5.65 -10.23
CA ASP A 47 0.38 6.97 -10.57
C ASP A 47 -1.09 7.09 -10.18
N LYS A 48 -1.90 6.07 -10.51
CA LYS A 48 -3.33 6.05 -10.17
C LYS A 48 -3.54 6.08 -8.65
N ILE A 49 -2.75 5.31 -7.90
CA ILE A 49 -2.80 5.28 -6.43
C ILE A 49 -2.36 6.63 -5.85
N SER A 50 -1.30 7.22 -6.39
CA SER A 50 -0.77 8.50 -5.90
C SER A 50 -1.77 9.65 -6.06
N ASN A 51 -2.48 9.68 -7.20
CA ASN A 51 -3.56 10.62 -7.45
C ASN A 51 -4.75 10.40 -6.50
N TYR A 52 -5.13 9.14 -6.28
CA TYR A 52 -6.23 8.79 -5.38
C TYR A 52 -5.93 9.17 -3.92
N LEU A 53 -4.72 8.86 -3.44
CA LEU A 53 -4.28 9.16 -2.07
C LEU A 53 -3.78 10.60 -1.89
N LYS A 54 -3.77 11.40 -2.96
CA LYS A 54 -3.24 12.77 -2.99
C LYS A 54 -1.81 12.84 -2.42
N CYS A 55 -0.95 11.93 -2.84
CA CYS A 55 0.44 11.84 -2.42
C CYS A 55 1.38 11.69 -3.62
N SER A 56 2.70 11.83 -3.39
CA SER A 56 3.68 11.67 -4.46
C SER A 56 3.78 10.20 -4.92
N PRO A 57 3.95 9.92 -6.23
CA PRO A 57 4.26 8.58 -6.73
C PRO A 57 5.49 7.94 -6.05
N GLN A 58 6.48 8.75 -5.65
CA GLN A 58 7.64 8.26 -4.89
C GLN A 58 7.24 7.72 -3.51
N THR A 59 6.26 8.34 -2.85
CA THR A 59 5.75 7.86 -1.56
C THR A 59 5.11 6.49 -1.69
N VAL A 60 4.34 6.27 -2.77
CA VAL A 60 3.74 4.98 -3.08
C VAL A 60 4.82 3.93 -3.36
N ARG A 61 5.83 4.24 -4.19
CA ARG A 61 6.96 3.32 -4.45
C ARG A 61 7.73 2.98 -3.19
N LYS A 62 8.04 3.97 -2.34
CA LYS A 62 8.72 3.73 -1.05
C LYS A 62 7.88 2.86 -0.12
N THR A 63 6.56 3.01 -0.15
CA THR A 63 5.65 2.18 0.66
C THR A 63 5.67 0.72 0.18
N ILE A 64 5.60 0.50 -1.13
CA ILE A 64 5.68 -0.82 -1.76
C ILE A 64 7.04 -1.47 -1.44
N HIS A 65 8.14 -0.76 -1.68
CA HIS A 65 9.48 -1.30 -1.44
C HIS A 65 9.74 -1.61 0.05
N ARG A 66 9.23 -0.77 0.95
CA ARG A 66 9.29 -1.01 2.40
C ARG A 66 8.47 -2.23 2.81
N TRP A 67 7.34 -2.48 2.14
CA TRP A 67 6.56 -3.69 2.35
C TRP A 67 7.29 -4.94 1.86
N GLU A 68 7.86 -4.93 0.66
CA GLU A 68 8.62 -6.09 0.16
C GLU A 68 9.83 -6.44 1.03
N THR A 69 10.45 -5.43 1.66
CA THR A 69 11.65 -5.63 2.50
C THR A 69 11.34 -5.98 3.95
N LYS A 70 10.21 -5.54 4.51
CA LYS A 70 9.92 -5.61 5.95
C LYS A 70 8.51 -6.07 6.33
N GLY A 71 7.62 -6.28 5.36
CA GLY A 71 6.24 -6.71 5.58
C GLY A 71 5.43 -5.79 6.49
N LEU A 72 4.63 -6.38 7.38
CA LEU A 72 3.77 -5.67 8.35
C LEU A 72 4.53 -4.82 9.36
N MET A 73 5.77 -5.19 9.70
CA MET A 73 6.64 -4.38 10.57
C MET A 73 7.28 -3.19 9.82
N GLY A 74 6.98 -3.10 8.52
CA GLY A 74 7.44 -2.16 7.51
C GLY A 74 7.57 -0.75 7.98
#